data_AF-A0AAV8X8T8-F1
#
_entry.id   AF-A0AAV8X8T8-F1
#
_cell.length_a   1.000
_cell.length_b   1.000
_cell.length_c   1.000
_cell.angle_alpha   90.00
_cell.angle_beta   90.00
_cell.angle_gamma   90.00
#
_symmetry.space_group_name_H-M   'P 1'
#
loop_
_entity.id
_entity.type
_entity.pdbx_description
1 polymer ?
#
loop_
_entity_poly.entity_id
_entity_poly.type
_entity_poly.pdbx_seq_one_letter_code
_entity_poly.pdbx_strand_id
1 'polypeptide(L)'
;MRIQRFQMTGHEDEAAGGNQNIRICRFELLKSSVMDDVKLIWSVCVPDSCYAEDVFPHFNKSITDLTEGLDLAVTLKDEHCVSLADEPQLDTGDYLWVERYFSTLIMGGTVSVDTFFLIGSTLLSYHFFLTVTKTKKFNLFYFYLYRNARIFIPLAVVTAIYATLLNKLGSGPTWYDYSCDFQKPCQDFWWSTLLHLQSYVNPENLCIVQVWYLTDDMLFYYLSPIITIPLWKWPMLGYINFTIIYILSIVSSFWVAWNNKFDGRMPIT
;
A
#
# COMPACT_ATOMS: atom_id res chain seq x y z
N MET A 1 -20.63 18.23 -0.20
CA MET A 1 -21.01 16.85 -0.59
C MET A 1 -21.35 16.08 0.68
N ARG A 2 -22.32 15.18 0.61
CA ARG A 2 -23.08 14.62 1.75
C ARG A 2 -22.48 13.28 2.20
N ILE A 3 -22.27 13.07 3.51
CA ILE A 3 -22.43 11.78 4.20
C ILE A 3 -23.12 12.04 5.56
N GLN A 4 -24.32 11.48 5.72
CA GLN A 4 -25.04 11.17 6.99
C GLN A 4 -25.10 9.63 7.06
N ARG A 5 -25.25 8.86 8.14
CA ARG A 5 -25.79 9.03 9.53
C ARG A 5 -25.45 7.72 10.30
N PHE A 6 -25.41 7.74 11.64
CA PHE A 6 -26.28 6.91 12.51
C PHE A 6 -26.41 7.54 13.90
N GLN A 7 -27.54 7.27 14.54
CA GLN A 7 -28.21 8.06 15.56
C GLN A 7 -28.61 7.13 16.71
N MET A 8 -28.34 7.52 17.97
CA MET A 8 -29.18 7.14 19.12
C MET A 8 -29.90 8.41 19.60
N THR A 9 -31.18 8.29 19.87
CA THR A 9 -32.17 9.39 19.95
C THR A 9 -32.32 10.02 21.33
N GLY A 10 -32.43 11.36 21.36
CA GLY A 10 -32.88 12.14 22.50
C GLY A 10 -32.98 13.65 22.21
N HIS A 11 -34.03 14.03 21.44
CA HIS A 11 -34.63 15.36 21.20
C HIS A 11 -33.79 16.59 20.75
N GLU A 12 -34.50 17.53 20.13
CA GLU A 12 -34.04 18.60 19.22
C GLU A 12 -33.55 19.87 19.93
N ASP A 13 -32.68 20.64 19.28
CA ASP A 13 -32.96 22.04 18.93
C ASP A 13 -32.06 22.52 17.77
N GLU A 14 -32.67 23.27 16.84
CA GLU A 14 -32.03 24.01 15.74
C GLU A 14 -31.31 25.28 16.27
N ALA A 15 -30.17 25.64 15.67
CA ALA A 15 -29.99 26.90 14.93
C ALA A 15 -28.51 27.31 14.70
N ALA A 16 -28.36 28.07 13.60
CA ALA A 16 -27.39 29.13 13.34
C ALA A 16 -26.01 28.78 12.76
N GLY A 17 -25.72 29.46 11.65
CA GLY A 17 -24.47 29.34 10.91
C GLY A 17 -23.28 30.02 11.57
N GLY A 18 -22.11 29.67 11.04
CA GLY A 18 -20.83 30.24 11.44
C GLY A 18 -19.72 29.30 11.00
N ASN A 19 -18.67 29.85 10.41
CA ASN A 19 -17.45 29.15 10.07
C ASN A 19 -16.81 28.66 11.39
N GLN A 20 -16.99 27.39 11.76
CA GLN A 20 -16.38 26.79 12.95
C GLN A 20 -15.58 25.55 12.56
N ASN A 21 -14.32 25.53 13.00
CA ASN A 21 -13.44 24.38 12.83
C ASN A 21 -13.99 23.19 13.63
N ILE A 22 -13.85 21.99 13.08
CA ILE A 22 -14.31 20.74 13.69
C ILE A 22 -13.08 19.94 14.10
N ARG A 23 -13.05 19.44 15.35
CA ARG A 23 -12.09 18.43 15.82
C ARG A 23 -12.68 17.03 15.65
N ILE A 24 -11.82 16.08 15.28
CA ILE A 24 -12.10 14.66 15.22
C ILE A 24 -11.32 13.99 16.35
N CYS A 25 -12.02 13.43 17.33
CA CYS A 25 -11.40 12.65 18.40
C CYS A 25 -11.50 11.16 18.09
N ARG A 26 -10.35 10.48 18.03
CA ARG A 26 -10.24 9.03 17.82
C ARG A 26 -10.12 8.34 19.18
N PHE A 27 -10.90 7.29 19.40
CA PHE A 27 -10.80 6.50 20.61
C PHE A 27 -10.24 5.11 20.27
N GLU A 28 -9.28 4.66 21.06
CA GLU A 28 -8.74 3.31 20.98
C GLU A 28 -9.01 2.61 22.31
N LEU A 29 -9.67 1.45 22.26
CA LEU A 29 -9.87 0.59 23.42
C LEU A 29 -8.75 -0.46 23.49
N LEU A 30 -8.16 -0.60 24.68
CA LEU A 30 -7.29 -1.72 25.04
C LEU A 30 -8.03 -2.59 26.07
N LYS A 31 -8.11 -3.91 25.83
CA LYS A 31 -8.36 -4.84 26.93
C LYS A 31 -7.35 -5.98 26.95
N SER A 32 -6.62 -6.01 28.06
CA SER A 32 -5.78 -7.12 28.49
C SER A 32 -6.69 -8.26 28.96
N SER A 33 -6.46 -9.44 28.37
CA SER A 33 -6.91 -10.78 28.77
C SER A 33 -8.41 -11.10 28.65
N VAL A 34 -8.69 -12.18 27.89
CA VAL A 34 -9.87 -13.08 27.90
C VAL A 34 -10.80 -13.05 26.66
N MET A 35 -10.65 -12.13 25.70
CA MET A 35 -11.25 -12.27 24.36
C MET A 35 -10.27 -11.71 23.32
N ASP A 36 -9.70 -12.58 22.49
CA ASP A 36 -8.74 -12.18 21.46
C ASP A 36 -9.43 -11.26 20.42
N ASP A 37 -8.82 -10.08 20.24
CA ASP A 37 -8.96 -9.15 19.11
C ASP A 37 -10.29 -8.45 18.85
N VAL A 38 -10.75 -7.61 19.78
CA VAL A 38 -11.71 -6.55 19.43
C VAL A 38 -11.09 -5.17 19.61
N LYS A 39 -10.41 -4.68 18.57
CA LYS A 39 -10.00 -3.27 18.44
C LYS A 39 -11.20 -2.44 17.96
N LEU A 40 -12.00 -1.92 18.89
CA LEU A 40 -13.07 -0.98 18.54
C LEU A 40 -12.46 0.41 18.40
N ILE A 41 -12.31 0.86 17.15
CA ILE A 41 -11.95 2.22 16.81
C ILE A 41 -13.22 2.93 16.38
N TRP A 42 -13.48 4.06 17.02
CA TRP A 42 -14.55 4.95 16.60
C TRP A 42 -14.06 6.41 16.67
N SER A 43 -14.74 7.29 15.95
CA SER A 43 -14.38 8.70 15.90
C SER A 43 -15.62 9.54 16.09
N VAL A 44 -15.51 10.57 16.92
CA VAL A 44 -16.58 11.54 17.12
C VAL A 44 -16.10 12.92 16.69
N CYS A 45 -16.95 13.64 15.98
CA CYS A 45 -16.68 15.00 15.56
C CYS A 45 -17.26 15.96 16.59
N VAL A 46 -16.43 16.86 17.11
CA VAL A 46 -16.80 17.85 18.13
C VAL A 46 -16.31 19.22 17.67
N PRO A 47 -17.00 20.33 17.99
CA PRO A 47 -16.47 21.66 17.74
C PRO A 47 -15.08 21.86 18.34
N ASP A 48 -14.23 22.65 17.67
CA ASP A 48 -12.84 22.92 18.07
C ASP A 48 -12.71 23.58 19.46
N SER A 49 -13.80 24.15 19.98
CA SER A 49 -13.91 24.74 21.32
C SER A 49 -14.14 23.73 22.46
N CYS A 50 -14.22 22.42 22.17
CA CYS A 50 -14.42 21.37 23.19
C CYS A 50 -13.14 20.53 23.37
N TYR A 51 -12.80 20.20 24.61
CA TYR A 51 -11.60 19.43 24.96
C TYR A 51 -11.93 17.96 25.29
N ALA A 52 -10.92 17.08 25.29
CA ALA A 52 -11.13 15.66 25.58
C ALA A 52 -11.77 15.43 26.96
N GLU A 53 -11.42 16.26 27.94
CA GLU A 53 -11.97 16.21 29.30
C GLU A 53 -13.49 16.47 29.37
N ASP A 54 -14.04 17.26 28.45
CA ASP A 54 -15.47 17.58 28.41
C ASP A 54 -16.29 16.42 27.82
N VAL A 55 -15.70 15.66 26.90
CA VAL A 55 -16.35 14.55 26.18
C VAL A 55 -16.28 13.26 26.98
N PHE A 56 -15.22 13.09 27.76
CA PHE A 56 -14.92 11.86 28.51
C PHE A 56 -16.07 11.38 29.42
N PRO A 57 -16.75 12.24 30.22
CA PRO A 57 -17.80 11.78 31.15
C PRO A 57 -19.05 11.27 30.43
N HIS A 58 -19.46 11.96 29.36
CA HIS A 58 -20.61 11.58 28.54
C HIS A 58 -20.35 10.27 27.79
N PHE A 59 -19.13 10.11 27.30
CA PHE A 59 -18.72 8.90 26.62
C PHE A 59 -18.63 7.71 27.58
N ASN A 60 -17.98 7.89 28.73
CA ASN A 60 -17.83 6.83 29.74
C ASN A 60 -19.20 6.28 30.14
N LYS A 61 -20.17 7.18 30.38
CA LYS A 61 -21.56 6.80 30.67
C LYS A 61 -22.22 6.00 29.54
N SER A 62 -21.99 6.40 28.29
CA SER A 62 -22.57 5.72 27.11
C SER A 62 -22.00 4.32 26.92
N ILE A 63 -20.70 4.13 27.18
CA ILE A 63 -20.06 2.81 27.13
C ILE A 63 -20.51 1.92 28.27
N THR A 64 -20.63 2.44 29.50
CA THR A 64 -21.12 1.66 30.63
C THR A 64 -22.54 1.16 30.40
N ASP A 65 -23.40 1.98 29.77
CA ASP A 65 -24.77 1.58 29.42
C ASP A 65 -24.79 0.53 28.28
N LEU A 66 -23.86 0.61 27.32
CA LEU A 66 -23.76 -0.33 26.19
C LEU A 66 -23.14 -1.68 26.55
N THR A 67 -22.43 -1.78 27.68
CA THR A 67 -21.61 -2.97 28.00
C THR A 67 -22.14 -3.81 29.16
N GLU A 68 -23.40 -3.61 29.56
CA GLU A 68 -24.13 -4.42 30.58
C GLU A 68 -23.23 -4.92 31.74
N GLY A 69 -22.41 -4.03 32.31
CA GLY A 69 -21.57 -4.34 33.48
C GLY A 69 -20.17 -4.88 33.19
N LEU A 70 -19.64 -4.76 31.97
CA LEU A 70 -18.21 -5.00 31.71
C LEU A 70 -17.39 -3.76 32.10
N ASP A 71 -16.60 -3.86 33.17
CA ASP A 71 -15.74 -2.76 33.65
C ASP A 71 -14.62 -2.49 32.63
N LEU A 72 -14.82 -1.47 31.79
CA LEU A 72 -13.91 -1.05 30.74
C LEU A 72 -13.34 0.32 31.10
N ALA A 73 -12.05 0.37 31.42
CA ALA A 73 -11.33 1.62 31.62
C ALA A 73 -11.01 2.24 30.26
N VAL A 74 -11.82 3.21 29.85
CA VAL A 74 -11.53 4.04 28.68
C VAL A 74 -10.60 5.18 29.11
N THR A 75 -9.57 5.48 28.33
CA THR A 75 -8.75 6.69 28.53
C THR A 75 -8.73 7.52 27.25
N LEU A 76 -9.21 8.76 27.30
CA LEU A 76 -9.12 9.72 26.21
C LEU A 76 -8.05 10.77 26.56
N LYS A 77 -7.13 11.04 25.63
CA LYS A 77 -6.14 12.13 25.75
C LYS A 77 -6.29 13.09 24.58
N ASP A 78 -5.97 14.38 24.78
CA ASP A 78 -6.03 15.41 23.73
C ASP A 78 -5.14 15.09 22.50
N GLU A 79 -4.06 14.33 22.70
CA GLU A 79 -3.21 13.80 21.60
C GLU A 79 -3.99 12.97 20.56
N HIS A 80 -5.19 12.50 20.90
CA HIS A 80 -6.05 11.71 20.01
C HIS A 80 -7.14 12.56 19.31
N CYS A 81 -7.14 13.88 19.51
CA CYS A 81 -8.07 14.81 18.87
C CYS A 81 -7.33 15.66 17.83
N VAL A 82 -7.81 15.67 16.59
CA VAL A 82 -7.20 16.39 15.45
C VAL A 82 -8.19 17.41 14.92
N SER A 83 -7.82 18.68 14.78
CA SER A 83 -8.67 19.68 14.11
C SER A 83 -8.48 19.64 12.60
N LEU A 84 -9.48 20.09 11.83
CA LEU A 84 -9.32 20.34 10.38
C LEU A 84 -8.22 21.39 10.06
N ALA A 85 -7.79 22.19 11.06
CA ALA A 85 -6.66 23.10 10.93
C ALA A 85 -5.31 22.42 11.23
N ASP A 86 -5.33 21.25 11.90
CA ASP A 86 -4.19 20.38 12.22
C ASP A 86 -4.02 19.24 11.18
N GLU A 87 -4.78 19.22 10.07
CA GLU A 87 -4.33 18.46 8.90
C GLU A 87 -2.87 18.86 8.64
N PRO A 88 -1.93 17.89 8.48
CA PRO A 88 -0.51 18.22 8.41
C PRO A 88 -0.31 19.18 7.24
N GLN A 89 -0.17 20.46 7.56
CA GLN A 89 0.36 21.43 6.64
C GLN A 89 1.78 20.93 6.40
N LEU A 90 2.06 20.44 5.20
CA LEU A 90 3.43 20.16 4.77
C LEU A 90 4.29 21.35 5.24
N ASP A 91 5.48 21.11 5.81
CA ASP A 91 6.25 22.23 6.32
C ASP A 91 6.66 23.16 5.15
N THR A 92 6.99 24.43 5.42
CA THR A 92 7.51 25.35 4.38
C THR A 92 8.71 24.73 3.65
N GLY A 93 9.51 23.93 4.37
CA GLY A 93 10.56 23.11 3.81
C GLY A 93 10.08 22.04 2.82
N ASP A 94 8.98 21.35 3.11
CA ASP A 94 8.43 20.28 2.28
C ASP A 94 7.83 20.85 0.98
N TYR A 95 7.13 21.98 1.03
CA TYR A 95 6.67 22.67 -0.18
C TYR A 95 7.86 23.14 -1.05
N LEU A 96 8.91 23.69 -0.42
CA LEU A 96 10.15 24.08 -1.11
C LEU A 96 10.88 22.89 -1.72
N TRP A 97 10.77 21.70 -1.12
CA TRP A 97 11.29 20.46 -1.68
C TRP A 97 10.51 20.02 -2.91
N VAL A 98 9.17 20.00 -2.86
CA VAL A 98 8.32 19.60 -3.99
C VAL A 98 8.51 20.52 -5.20
N GLU A 99 8.70 21.82 -4.98
CA GLU A 99 8.93 22.82 -6.03
C GLU A 99 10.33 22.75 -6.68
N ARG A 100 11.28 21.99 -6.10
CA ARG A 100 12.59 21.80 -6.72
C ARG A 100 12.50 20.78 -7.86
N TYR A 101 13.07 21.15 -9.01
CA TYR A 101 13.25 20.25 -10.17
C TYR A 101 13.86 18.88 -9.80
N PHE A 102 14.76 18.85 -8.81
CA PHE A 102 15.37 17.60 -8.35
C PHE A 102 14.36 16.65 -7.66
N SER A 103 13.37 17.19 -6.95
CA SER A 103 12.31 16.40 -6.35
C SER A 103 11.41 15.75 -7.40
N THR A 104 11.11 16.48 -8.48
CA THR A 104 10.39 15.91 -9.64
C THR A 104 11.15 14.75 -10.29
N LEU A 105 12.48 14.81 -10.34
CA LEU A 105 13.30 13.69 -10.84
C LEU A 105 13.21 12.45 -9.94
N ILE A 106 13.17 12.65 -8.62
CA ILE A 106 13.03 11.55 -7.66
C ILE A 106 11.64 10.92 -7.76
N MET A 107 10.58 11.73 -7.75
CA MET A 107 9.20 11.23 -7.83
C MET A 107 8.86 10.63 -9.19
N GLY A 108 9.41 11.20 -10.27
CA GLY A 108 9.30 10.66 -11.63
C GLY A 108 10.16 9.42 -11.88
N GLY A 109 10.98 9.00 -10.90
CA GLY A 109 11.88 7.84 -11.05
C GLY A 109 11.15 6.54 -11.36
N THR A 110 9.88 6.41 -10.99
CA THR A 110 9.03 5.26 -11.32
C THR A 110 8.85 5.05 -12.82
N VAL A 111 8.84 6.13 -13.62
CA VAL A 111 8.74 6.06 -15.09
C VAL A 111 10.01 5.45 -15.70
N SER A 112 11.16 5.58 -15.04
CA SER A 112 12.41 4.99 -15.54
C SER A 112 12.38 3.45 -15.54
N VAL A 113 11.51 2.85 -14.71
CA VAL A 113 11.39 1.40 -14.55
C VAL A 113 10.97 0.71 -15.84
N ASP A 114 10.17 1.38 -16.69
CA ASP A 114 9.74 0.85 -17.99
C ASP A 114 10.92 0.49 -18.90
N THR A 115 12.02 1.25 -18.80
CA THR A 115 13.24 0.97 -19.57
C THR A 115 13.88 -0.33 -19.10
N PHE A 116 13.88 -0.60 -17.79
CA PHE A 116 14.41 -1.87 -17.25
C PHE A 116 13.56 -3.06 -17.69
N PHE A 117 12.23 -2.92 -17.73
CA PHE A 117 11.35 -3.96 -18.26
C PHE A 117 11.59 -4.25 -19.74
N LEU A 118 11.82 -3.23 -20.56
CA LEU A 118 12.17 -3.39 -21.97
C LEU A 118 13.50 -4.12 -22.16
N ILE A 119 14.54 -3.74 -21.41
CA ILE A 119 15.85 -4.39 -21.45
C ILE A 119 15.74 -5.84 -20.98
N GLY A 120 15.07 -6.09 -19.86
CA GLY A 120 14.86 -7.43 -19.31
C GLY A 120 14.11 -8.36 -20.27
N SER A 121 13.03 -7.87 -20.88
CA SER A 121 12.21 -8.63 -21.84
C SER A 121 12.96 -8.93 -23.14
N THR A 122 13.78 -7.99 -23.62
CA THR A 122 14.62 -8.18 -24.81
C THR A 122 15.69 -9.24 -24.56
N LEU A 123 16.39 -9.16 -23.43
CA LEU A 123 17.41 -10.12 -23.03
C LEU A 123 16.81 -11.53 -22.86
N LEU A 124 15.64 -11.61 -22.24
CA LEU A 124 14.89 -12.86 -22.07
C LEU A 124 14.56 -13.53 -23.41
N SER A 125 14.03 -12.75 -24.35
CA SER A 125 13.68 -13.22 -25.69
C SER A 125 14.93 -13.69 -26.45
N TYR A 126 16.02 -12.93 -26.39
CA TYR A 126 17.29 -13.28 -26.99
C TYR A 126 17.83 -14.61 -26.44
N HIS A 127 17.88 -14.77 -25.12
CA HIS A 127 18.35 -16.00 -24.48
C HIS A 127 17.47 -17.21 -24.81
N PHE A 128 16.15 -17.03 -24.90
CA PHE A 128 15.22 -18.08 -25.28
C PHE A 128 15.52 -18.59 -26.70
N PHE A 129 15.54 -17.69 -27.70
CA PHE A 129 15.81 -18.07 -29.08
C PHE A 129 17.21 -18.66 -29.27
N LEU A 130 18.22 -18.13 -28.57
CA LEU A 130 19.58 -18.66 -28.60
C LEU A 130 19.63 -20.10 -28.05
N THR A 131 18.97 -20.36 -26.92
CA THR A 131 18.94 -21.68 -26.28
C THR A 131 18.22 -22.70 -27.15
N VAL A 132 17.07 -22.31 -27.70
CA VAL A 132 16.24 -23.15 -28.55
C VAL A 132 16.95 -23.48 -29.87
N THR A 133 17.64 -22.51 -30.48
CA THR A 133 18.42 -22.74 -31.72
C THR A 133 19.58 -23.70 -31.49
N LYS A 134 20.25 -23.63 -30.33
CA LYS A 134 21.41 -24.48 -29.99
C LYS A 134 21.02 -25.89 -29.56
N THR A 135 20.02 -26.02 -28.68
CA THR A 135 19.75 -27.28 -27.97
C THR A 135 18.51 -28.02 -28.49
N LYS A 136 17.64 -27.35 -29.26
CA LYS A 136 16.32 -27.83 -29.72
C LYS A 136 15.41 -28.38 -28.62
N LYS A 137 15.77 -28.22 -27.34
CA LYS A 137 15.07 -28.72 -26.16
C LYS A 137 14.90 -27.55 -25.19
N PHE A 138 13.67 -27.35 -24.72
CA PHE A 138 13.36 -26.30 -23.76
C PHE A 138 12.69 -26.91 -22.54
N ASN A 139 13.38 -26.87 -21.40
CA ASN A 139 12.84 -27.32 -20.12
C ASN A 139 12.28 -26.11 -19.36
N LEU A 140 10.97 -25.95 -19.41
CA LEU A 140 10.26 -24.85 -18.75
C LEU A 140 10.51 -24.81 -17.23
N PHE A 141 10.57 -25.98 -16.59
CA PHE A 141 10.80 -26.07 -15.15
C PHE A 141 12.19 -25.58 -14.74
N TYR A 142 13.24 -25.99 -15.46
CA TYR A 142 14.61 -25.55 -15.17
C TYR A 142 14.79 -24.05 -15.40
N PHE A 143 14.14 -23.53 -16.44
CA PHE A 143 14.11 -22.10 -16.74
C PHE A 143 13.58 -21.31 -15.53
N TYR A 144 12.40 -21.67 -15.01
CA TYR A 144 11.86 -20.99 -13.84
C TYR A 144 12.72 -21.17 -12.58
N LEU A 145 13.12 -22.41 -12.25
CA LEU A 145 13.84 -22.67 -11.00
C LEU A 145 15.14 -21.87 -10.88
N TYR A 146 15.94 -21.81 -11.96
CA TYR A 146 17.25 -21.19 -11.90
C TYR A 146 17.17 -19.69 -11.56
N ARG A 147 16.25 -18.96 -12.20
CA ARG A 147 16.06 -17.53 -11.95
C ARG A 147 15.45 -17.29 -10.57
N ASN A 148 14.44 -18.07 -10.20
CA ASN A 148 13.77 -17.94 -8.91
C ASN A 148 14.72 -18.19 -7.75
N ALA A 149 15.50 -19.27 -7.78
CA ALA A 149 16.47 -19.56 -6.74
C ALA A 149 17.50 -18.42 -6.59
N ARG A 150 18.03 -17.90 -7.71
CA ARG A 150 19.02 -16.81 -7.70
C ARG A 150 18.51 -15.54 -7.01
N ILE A 151 17.24 -15.18 -7.19
CA ILE A 151 16.67 -13.92 -6.70
C ILE A 151 16.03 -14.09 -5.31
N PHE A 152 15.52 -15.28 -5.01
CA PHE A 152 14.96 -15.61 -3.70
C PHE A 152 15.97 -15.40 -2.56
N ILE A 153 17.24 -15.79 -2.77
CA ILE A 153 18.29 -15.73 -1.74
C ILE A 153 18.58 -14.30 -1.28
N PRO A 154 18.94 -13.34 -2.15
CA PRO A 154 19.16 -11.96 -1.71
C PRO A 154 17.87 -11.33 -1.18
N LEU A 155 16.71 -11.63 -1.77
CA LEU A 155 15.44 -11.07 -1.31
C LEU A 155 15.13 -11.53 0.12
N ALA A 156 15.35 -12.81 0.44
CA ALA A 156 15.14 -13.34 1.78
C ALA A 156 16.02 -12.69 2.84
N VAL A 157 17.28 -12.41 2.50
CA VAL A 157 18.18 -11.68 3.41
C VAL A 157 17.67 -10.26 3.67
N VAL A 158 17.28 -9.54 2.62
CA VAL A 158 16.77 -8.16 2.76
C VAL A 158 15.45 -8.15 3.54
N THR A 159 14.50 -9.04 3.22
CA THR A 159 13.23 -9.15 3.94
C THR A 159 13.46 -9.46 5.42
N ALA A 160 14.40 -10.34 5.77
CA ALA A 160 14.73 -10.63 7.16
C ALA A 160 15.32 -9.39 7.88
N ILE A 161 16.16 -8.61 7.20
CA ILE A 161 16.71 -7.36 7.74
C ILE A 161 15.58 -6.35 8.00
N TYR A 162 14.68 -6.15 7.05
CA TYR A 162 13.54 -5.25 7.21
C TYR A 162 12.61 -5.68 8.35
N ALA A 163 12.36 -6.99 8.50
CA ALA A 163 11.48 -7.51 9.55
C ALA A 163 12.06 -7.43 10.97
N THR A 164 13.39 -7.44 11.12
CA THR A 164 14.05 -7.62 12.44
C THR A 164 15.04 -6.53 12.83
N LEU A 165 15.85 -6.03 11.89
CA LEU A 165 16.99 -5.17 12.15
C LEU A 165 16.72 -3.69 11.86
N LEU A 166 15.63 -3.38 11.15
CA LEU A 166 15.34 -2.02 10.69
C LEU A 166 15.33 -1.01 11.84
N ASN A 167 14.68 -1.34 12.96
CA ASN A 167 14.65 -0.49 14.16
C ASN A 167 16.04 -0.20 14.78
N LYS A 168 17.06 -1.01 14.50
CA LYS A 168 18.43 -0.87 15.03
C LYS A 168 19.42 -0.22 14.06
N LEU A 169 19.03 -0.04 12.80
CA LEU A 169 19.93 0.48 11.75
C LEU A 169 20.10 2.01 11.78
N GLY A 170 19.22 2.73 12.49
CA GLY A 170 19.26 4.18 12.58
C GLY A 170 18.90 4.68 13.97
N SER A 171 19.22 5.96 14.20
CA SER A 171 18.85 6.69 15.40
C SER A 171 18.44 8.10 14.98
N GLY A 172 17.19 8.46 15.25
CA GLY A 172 16.64 9.77 14.93
C GLY A 172 15.29 9.98 15.59
N PRO A 173 14.85 11.23 15.79
CA PRO A 173 13.60 11.55 16.48
C PRO A 173 12.36 10.99 15.77
N THR A 174 12.39 10.91 14.43
CA THR A 174 11.32 10.32 13.60
C THR A 174 11.61 8.88 13.17
N TRP A 175 12.80 8.35 13.47
CA TRP A 175 13.23 7.03 12.99
C TRP A 175 12.36 5.89 13.55
N TYR A 176 11.87 6.05 14.78
CA TYR A 176 11.01 5.05 15.41
C TYR A 176 9.69 4.85 14.65
N ASP A 177 9.06 5.95 14.23
CA ASP A 177 7.80 5.91 13.51
C ASP A 177 7.98 5.31 12.12
N TYR A 178 8.98 5.79 11.35
CA TYR A 178 9.31 5.20 10.04
C TYR A 178 9.67 3.72 10.15
N SER A 179 10.48 3.34 11.14
CA SER A 179 10.83 1.93 11.34
C SER A 179 9.60 1.08 11.60
N CYS A 180 8.64 1.58 12.39
CA CYS A 180 7.41 0.89 12.72
C CYS A 180 6.55 0.66 11.46
N ASP A 181 6.43 1.69 10.62
CA ASP A 181 5.63 1.65 9.39
C ASP A 181 6.20 0.69 8.33
N PHE A 182 7.52 0.57 8.23
CA PHE A 182 8.14 -0.38 7.30
C PHE A 182 8.30 -1.79 7.89
N GLN A 183 8.48 -1.91 9.21
CA GLN A 183 8.76 -3.19 9.86
C GLN A 183 7.49 -4.04 10.03
N LYS A 184 6.36 -3.43 10.42
CA LYS A 184 5.10 -4.17 10.64
C LYS A 184 4.59 -4.91 9.39
N PRO A 185 4.46 -4.26 8.20
CA PRO A 185 4.03 -4.97 7.00
C PRO A 185 4.97 -6.10 6.59
N CYS A 186 6.27 -5.97 6.87
CA CYS A 186 7.21 -7.06 6.65
C CYS A 186 7.04 -8.23 7.60
N GLN A 187 6.66 -8.01 8.86
CA GLN A 187 6.40 -9.11 9.80
C GLN A 187 5.14 -9.90 9.42
N ASP A 188 4.13 -9.23 8.88
CA ASP A 188 2.86 -9.86 8.50
C ASP A 188 2.92 -10.49 7.11
N PHE A 189 3.58 -9.84 6.15
CA PHE A 189 3.52 -10.17 4.72
C PHE A 189 4.86 -10.57 4.09
N TRP A 190 5.89 -10.93 4.88
CA TRP A 190 7.20 -11.39 4.37
C TRP A 190 7.08 -12.48 3.29
N TRP A 191 6.15 -13.43 3.46
CA TRP A 191 5.95 -14.54 2.53
C TRP A 191 5.50 -14.06 1.15
N SER A 192 4.70 -12.99 1.09
CA SER A 192 4.20 -12.44 -0.17
C SER A 192 5.32 -11.75 -0.96
N THR A 193 6.24 -11.08 -0.26
CA THR A 193 7.46 -10.52 -0.87
C THR A 193 8.37 -11.63 -1.40
N LEU A 194 8.61 -12.68 -0.62
CA LEU A 194 9.45 -13.82 -1.04
C LEU A 194 8.92 -14.57 -2.26
N LEU A 195 7.59 -14.68 -2.37
CA LEU A 195 6.94 -15.32 -3.50
C LEU A 195 6.74 -14.37 -4.71
N HIS A 196 7.20 -13.12 -4.62
CA HIS A 196 6.99 -12.10 -5.66
C HIS A 196 5.50 -11.86 -5.95
N LEU A 197 4.68 -11.73 -4.90
CA LEU A 197 3.23 -11.50 -4.99
C LEU A 197 2.78 -10.26 -4.20
N GLN A 198 3.71 -9.51 -3.59
CA GLN A 198 3.37 -8.40 -2.70
C GLN A 198 2.44 -7.36 -3.36
N SER A 199 2.68 -7.00 -4.62
CA SER A 199 1.90 -6.01 -5.36
C SER A 199 0.45 -6.46 -5.64
N TYR A 200 0.18 -7.77 -5.59
CA TYR A 200 -1.14 -8.34 -5.90
C TYR A 200 -1.94 -8.67 -4.65
N VAL A 201 -1.27 -9.09 -3.57
CA VAL A 201 -1.94 -9.47 -2.32
C VAL A 201 -2.25 -8.24 -1.47
N ASN A 202 -1.28 -7.34 -1.30
CA ASN A 202 -1.41 -6.17 -0.43
C ASN A 202 -0.80 -4.92 -1.10
N PRO A 203 -1.50 -4.31 -2.07
CA PRO A 203 -0.99 -3.12 -2.76
C PRO A 203 -0.81 -1.92 -1.81
N GLU A 204 -1.58 -1.83 -0.74
CA GLU A 204 -1.50 -0.72 0.23
C GLU A 204 -0.42 -0.94 1.32
N ASN A 205 -0.13 -2.20 1.66
CA ASN A 205 0.79 -2.57 2.75
C ASN A 205 1.95 -3.43 2.22
N LEU A 206 2.81 -2.82 1.42
CA LEU A 206 4.01 -3.47 0.87
C LEU A 206 5.09 -3.60 1.95
N CYS A 207 5.66 -4.80 2.12
CA CYS A 207 6.80 -4.99 3.03
C CYS A 207 8.03 -4.19 2.56
N ILE A 208 8.50 -4.41 1.33
CA ILE A 208 9.57 -3.61 0.75
C ILE A 208 9.00 -2.88 -0.45
N VAL A 209 8.73 -1.58 -0.29
CA VAL A 209 8.16 -0.74 -1.34
C VAL A 209 9.01 -0.87 -2.60
N GLN A 210 10.34 -0.70 -2.50
CA GLN A 210 11.27 -0.70 -3.63
C GLN A 210 11.24 -2.01 -4.44
N VAL A 211 10.77 -3.13 -3.89
CA VAL A 211 10.73 -4.44 -4.58
C VAL A 211 9.48 -4.60 -5.46
N TRP A 212 8.58 -3.62 -5.47
CA TRP A 212 7.36 -3.64 -6.30
C TRP A 212 7.68 -3.95 -7.77
N TYR A 213 8.69 -3.31 -8.36
CA TYR A 213 9.04 -3.52 -9.76
C TYR A 213 9.66 -4.89 -10.01
N LEU A 214 10.38 -5.45 -9.03
CA LEU A 214 10.96 -6.79 -9.13
C LEU A 214 9.86 -7.85 -9.14
N THR A 215 8.78 -7.61 -8.40
CA THR A 215 7.58 -8.45 -8.40
C THR A 215 6.95 -8.47 -9.80
N ASP A 216 6.82 -7.31 -10.44
CA ASP A 216 6.25 -7.22 -11.79
C ASP A 216 7.15 -7.85 -12.86
N ASP A 217 8.47 -7.67 -12.78
CA ASP A 217 9.44 -8.34 -13.67
C ASP A 217 9.34 -9.87 -13.60
N MET A 218 9.13 -10.43 -12.40
CA MET A 218 8.92 -11.87 -12.23
C MET A 218 7.61 -12.33 -12.84
N LEU A 219 6.54 -11.55 -12.71
CA LEU A 219 5.28 -11.89 -13.35
C LEU A 219 5.42 -11.92 -14.88
N PHE A 220 6.05 -10.91 -15.47
CA PHE A 220 6.32 -10.91 -16.91
C PHE A 220 7.21 -12.08 -17.33
N TYR A 221 8.17 -12.47 -16.50
CA TYR A 221 8.97 -13.66 -16.73
C TYR A 221 8.14 -14.95 -16.69
N TYR A 222 7.20 -15.08 -15.76
CA TYR A 222 6.29 -16.24 -15.71
C TYR A 222 5.35 -16.28 -16.92
N LEU A 223 4.90 -15.14 -17.42
CA LEU A 223 4.05 -15.02 -18.60
C LEU A 223 4.82 -15.18 -19.92
N SER A 224 6.13 -14.95 -19.93
CA SER A 224 6.97 -14.99 -21.14
C SER A 224 6.85 -16.26 -22.01
N PRO A 225 6.78 -17.50 -21.48
CA PRO A 225 6.63 -18.71 -22.29
C PRO A 225 5.30 -18.79 -23.04
N ILE A 226 4.26 -18.11 -22.54
CA ILE A 226 2.96 -18.04 -23.23
C ILE A 226 3.12 -17.34 -24.59
N ILE A 227 4.02 -16.37 -24.69
CA ILE A 227 4.30 -15.64 -25.93
C ILE A 227 5.38 -16.36 -26.74
N THR A 228 6.48 -16.76 -26.09
CA THR A 228 7.68 -17.26 -26.77
C THR A 228 7.55 -18.69 -27.31
N ILE A 229 6.81 -19.60 -26.63
CA ILE A 229 6.63 -20.98 -27.10
C ILE A 229 5.76 -21.06 -28.36
N PRO A 230 4.57 -20.41 -28.44
CA PRO A 230 3.79 -20.38 -29.68
C PRO A 230 4.55 -19.71 -30.81
N LEU A 231 5.29 -18.64 -30.54
CA LEU A 231 6.11 -17.95 -31.54
C LEU A 231 7.21 -18.84 -32.12
N TRP A 232 7.82 -19.70 -31.30
CA TRP A 232 8.82 -20.66 -31.77
C TRP A 232 8.22 -21.81 -32.59
N LYS A 233 7.12 -22.42 -32.14
CA LYS A 233 6.53 -23.58 -32.83
C LYS A 233 5.68 -23.20 -34.04
N TRP A 234 4.91 -22.12 -33.94
CA TRP A 234 3.89 -21.69 -34.91
C TRP A 234 3.88 -20.16 -35.04
N PRO A 235 4.69 -19.58 -35.95
CA PRO A 235 4.90 -18.14 -36.00
C PRO A 235 3.59 -17.35 -36.17
N MET A 236 2.66 -17.84 -37.00
CA MET A 236 1.35 -17.20 -37.19
C MET A 236 0.52 -17.14 -35.90
N LEU A 237 0.46 -18.24 -35.13
CA LEU A 237 -0.25 -18.27 -33.84
C LEU A 237 0.45 -17.41 -32.79
N GLY A 238 1.80 -17.33 -32.84
CA GLY A 238 2.58 -16.44 -31.99
C GLY A 238 2.24 -14.97 -32.21
N TYR A 239 2.20 -14.51 -33.46
CA TYR A 239 1.81 -13.12 -33.77
C TYR A 239 0.38 -12.82 -33.32
N ILE A 240 -0.56 -13.74 -33.56
CA ILE A 240 -1.95 -13.58 -33.10
C ILE A 240 -1.99 -13.46 -31.57
N ASN A 241 -1.33 -14.36 -30.85
CA ASN A 241 -1.28 -14.32 -29.38
C ASN A 241 -0.70 -13.00 -28.86
N PHE A 242 0.39 -12.52 -29.43
CA PHE A 242 1.00 -11.25 -29.07
C PHE A 242 0.04 -10.07 -29.30
N THR A 243 -0.63 -10.01 -30.46
CA THR A 243 -1.60 -8.94 -30.73
C THR A 243 -2.79 -8.96 -29.76
N ILE A 244 -3.28 -10.14 -29.37
CA ILE A 244 -4.38 -10.28 -28.41
C ILE A 244 -3.95 -9.74 -27.04
N ILE A 245 -2.78 -10.14 -26.53
CA ILE A 245 -2.27 -9.67 -25.24
C ILE A 245 -2.07 -8.16 -25.24
N TYR A 246 -1.53 -7.60 -26.34
CA TYR A 246 -1.35 -6.16 -26.49
C TYR A 246 -2.69 -5.40 -26.45
N ILE A 247 -3.71 -5.88 -27.17
CA ILE A 247 -5.05 -5.28 -27.14
C ILE A 247 -5.67 -5.39 -25.74
N LEU A 248 -5.56 -6.55 -25.09
CA LEU A 248 -6.06 -6.75 -23.72
C LEU A 248 -5.41 -5.77 -22.73
N SER A 249 -4.12 -5.52 -22.85
CA SER A 249 -3.42 -4.54 -22.02
C SER A 249 -4.01 -3.13 -22.20
N ILE A 250 -4.16 -2.66 -23.44
CA ILE A 250 -4.76 -1.33 -23.72
C ILE A 250 -6.17 -1.24 -23.16
N VAL A 251 -7.00 -2.25 -23.40
CA VAL A 251 -8.39 -2.29 -22.92
C VAL A 251 -8.43 -2.28 -21.39
N SER A 252 -7.56 -3.04 -20.73
CA SER A 252 -7.51 -3.08 -19.27
C SER A 252 -7.11 -1.73 -18.66
N SER A 253 -6.08 -1.08 -19.20
CA SER A 253 -5.65 0.25 -18.73
C SER A 253 -6.74 1.30 -18.95
N PHE A 254 -7.40 1.27 -20.12
CA PHE A 254 -8.51 2.15 -20.41
C PHE A 254 -9.70 1.91 -19.46
N TRP A 255 -10.02 0.64 -19.19
CA TRP A 255 -11.13 0.27 -18.31
C TRP A 255 -10.89 0.73 -16.87
N VAL A 256 -9.66 0.54 -16.35
CA VAL A 256 -9.27 1.01 -15.02
C VAL A 256 -9.31 2.54 -14.96
N ALA A 257 -8.79 3.22 -15.99
CA ALA A 257 -8.81 4.69 -16.04
C ALA A 257 -10.23 5.26 -16.08
N TRP A 258 -11.12 4.60 -16.83
CA TRP A 258 -12.52 4.97 -16.92
C TRP A 258 -13.25 4.82 -15.57
N ASN A 259 -13.03 3.70 -14.87
CA ASN A 259 -13.70 3.43 -13.60
C ASN A 259 -13.23 4.36 -12.48
N ASN A 260 -11.93 4.65 -12.44
CA ASN A 260 -11.32 5.45 -11.38
C ASN A 260 -11.32 6.96 -11.63
N LYS A 261 -11.81 7.43 -12.79
CA LYS A 261 -11.88 8.85 -13.18
C LYS A 261 -10.55 9.59 -12.94
N PHE A 262 -9.44 9.02 -13.40
CA PHE A 262 -8.13 9.65 -13.18
C PHE A 262 -8.01 10.96 -13.98
N ASP A 263 -7.73 12.07 -13.27
CA ASP A 263 -7.56 13.41 -13.86
C ASP A 263 -6.18 13.65 -14.51
N GLY A 264 -5.42 12.59 -14.80
CA GLY A 264 -4.09 12.67 -15.43
C GLY A 264 -2.99 13.31 -14.56
N ARG A 265 -3.29 13.61 -13.29
CA ARG A 265 -2.30 14.03 -12.29
C ARG A 265 -1.67 12.81 -11.65
N MET A 266 -0.35 12.79 -11.53
CA MET A 266 0.35 11.76 -10.77
C MET A 266 -0.10 11.89 -9.30
N PRO A 267 -0.62 10.83 -8.66
CA PRO A 267 -0.93 10.87 -7.24
C PRO A 267 0.40 11.02 -6.49
N ILE A 268 0.62 12.21 -5.95
CA ILE A 268 1.57 12.44 -4.88
C ILE A 268 0.96 11.83 -3.63
N THR A 269 1.37 10.61 -3.31
CA THR A 269 1.17 10.00 -2.00
C THR A 269 1.93 10.78 -0.95
#